data_AF-A0A3D2SBB1-F1
#
_entry.id   AF-A0A3D2SBB1-F1
#
_cell.length_a   1.000
_cell.length_b   1.000
_cell.length_c   1.000
_cell.angle_alpha   90.00
_cell.angle_beta   90.00
_cell.angle_gamma   90.00
#
_symmetry.space_group_name_H-M   'P 1'
#
loop_
_entity.id
_entity.type
_entity.pdbx_description
1 polymer ?
#
loop_
_entity_poly.entity_id
_entity_poly.type
_entity_poly.pdbx_seq_one_letter_code
_entity_poly.pdbx_strand_id
1 'polypeptide(L)' 'MSFPTDIEIAQKAVIRPIADIAAKLNIAFDDLELYGKYKAKLPLTLIDEEKIKKAKLILVT' A
#
# COMPACT_ATOMS: atom_id res chain seq x y z
N MET A 1 -2.65 -33.21 -1.82
CA MET A 1 -3.31 -32.06 -1.17
C MET A 1 -3.66 -31.05 -2.25
N SER A 2 -4.85 -30.44 -2.19
CA SER A 2 -5.24 -29.39 -3.13
C SER A 2 -4.98 -28.04 -2.48
N PHE A 3 -4.28 -27.15 -3.18
CA PHE A 3 -4.18 -25.76 -2.76
C PHE A 3 -5.48 -25.02 -3.14
N PRO A 4 -5.92 -24.05 -2.32
CA PRO A 4 -7.01 -23.16 -2.71
C PRO A 4 -6.61 -22.33 -3.94
N THR A 5 -7.60 -21.93 -4.72
CA THR A 5 -7.43 -21.02 -5.86
C THR A 5 -7.02 -19.62 -5.40
N ASP A 6 -6.38 -18.85 -6.26
CA ASP A 6 -5.94 -17.48 -5.92
C ASP A 6 -7.08 -16.58 -5.45
N ILE A 7 -8.27 -16.71 -6.05
CA ILE A 7 -9.44 -15.93 -5.65
C ILE A 7 -9.95 -16.33 -4.25
N GLU A 8 -9.94 -17.63 -3.92
CA GLU A 8 -10.31 -18.09 -2.58
C GLU A 8 -9.33 -17.60 -1.52
N ILE A 9 -8.03 -17.55 -1.84
CA ILE A 9 -7.01 -17.00 -0.96
C ILE A 9 -7.25 -15.50 -0.75
N ALA A 10 -7.48 -14.75 -1.83
CA ALA A 10 -7.72 -13.31 -1.75
C ALA A 10 -9.00 -12.96 -0.97
N GLN A 11 -10.08 -13.72 -1.15
CA GLN A 11 -11.35 -13.53 -0.43
C GLN A 11 -11.25 -13.87 1.06
N LYS A 12 -10.41 -14.84 1.44
CA LYS A 12 -10.18 -15.21 2.85
C LYS A 12 -9.25 -14.26 3.59
N ALA A 13 -8.52 -13.41 2.89
CA ALA A 13 -7.55 -12.50 3.50
C ALA A 13 -8.24 -11.42 4.35
N VAL A 14 -7.80 -11.27 5.60
CA VAL A 14 -8.22 -10.16 6.47
C VAL A 14 -7.39 -8.92 6.13
N ILE A 15 -7.86 -8.17 5.13
CA ILE A 15 -7.20 -6.94 4.68
C ILE A 15 -7.49 -5.76 5.62
N ARG A 16 -6.50 -4.89 5.79
CA ARG A 16 -6.61 -3.68 6.63
C ARG A 16 -7.12 -2.49 5.80
N PRO A 17 -7.84 -1.53 6.41
CA PRO A 17 -8.15 -0.25 5.78
C PRO A 17 -6.89 0.41 5.22
N ILE A 18 -7.00 1.06 4.06
CA ILE A 18 -5.82 1.67 3.41
C ILE A 18 -5.20 2.80 4.25
N ALA A 19 -6.02 3.49 5.04
CA ALA A 19 -5.57 4.52 5.98
C ALA A 19 -4.60 3.97 7.05
N ASP A 20 -4.84 2.76 7.56
CA ASP A 20 -3.93 2.09 8.50
C ASP A 20 -2.56 1.80 7.87
N ILE A 21 -2.54 1.49 6.57
CA ILE A 21 -1.32 1.21 5.83
C ILE A 21 -0.55 2.51 5.57
N ALA A 22 -1.25 3.58 5.20
CA ALA A 22 -0.67 4.91 5.01
C ALA A 22 -0.04 5.46 6.31
N ALA A 23 -0.68 5.24 7.46
CA ALA A 23 -0.15 5.66 8.75
C ALA A 23 1.22 5.03 9.07
N LYS A 24 1.48 3.79 8.64
CA LYS A 24 2.81 3.14 8.80
C LYS A 24 3.92 3.82 7.99
N LEU A 25 3.55 4.57 6.96
CA LEU A 25 4.46 5.34 6.12
C LEU A 25 4.55 6.81 6.56
N ASN A 26 3.92 7.17 7.68
CA ASN A 26 3.77 8.55 8.18
C ASN A 26 3.06 9.48 7.18
N ILE A 27 2.10 8.95 6.42
CA ILE A 27 1.25 9.74 5.53
C ILE A 27 0.00 10.14 6.31
N ALA A 28 -0.32 11.44 6.33
CA ALA A 28 -1.50 11.95 7.01
C ALA A 28 -2.79 11.48 6.31
N PHE A 29 -3.88 11.36 7.07
CA PHE A 29 -5.17 10.96 6.51
C PHE A 29 -5.69 11.97 5.48
N ASP A 30 -5.45 13.26 5.71
CA ASP A 30 -5.92 14.35 4.83
C ASP A 30 -5.23 14.35 3.46
N ASP A 31 -4.06 13.72 3.34
CA ASP A 31 -3.36 13.53 2.06
C ASP A 31 -3.91 12.35 1.25
N LEU A 32 -4.86 11.56 1.81
CA LEU A 32 -5.41 10.39 1.15
C LEU A 32 -6.67 10.74 0.36
N GLU A 33 -6.61 10.59 -0.96
CA GLU A 33 -7.81 10.61 -1.79
C GLU A 33 -8.39 9.18 -1.87
N LEU A 34 -9.35 8.86 -1.00
CA LEU A 34 -9.88 7.50 -0.83
C LEU A 34 -10.80 7.05 -1.99
N TYR A 35 -10.60 5.80 -2.44
CA TYR A 35 -11.45 5.09 -3.40
C TYR A 35 -12.05 3.84 -2.73
N GLY A 36 -12.98 4.08 -1.81
CA GLY A 36 -13.49 3.07 -0.88
C GLY A 36 -12.51 2.81 0.28
N LYS A 37 -12.70 1.70 0.99
CA LYS A 37 -11.97 1.43 2.25
C LYS A 37 -10.51 0.97 2.08
N TYR A 38 -10.18 0.40 0.92
CA TYR A 38 -8.94 -0.36 0.72
C TYR A 38 -8.07 0.16 -0.42
N LYS A 39 -8.38 1.35 -0.98
CA LYS A 39 -7.62 1.99 -2.06
C LYS A 39 -7.61 3.50 -1.86
N ALA A 40 -6.51 4.15 -2.22
CA ALA A 40 -6.36 5.60 -2.18
C ALA A 40 -5.38 6.07 -3.25
N LYS A 41 -5.50 7.33 -3.71
CA LYS A 41 -4.41 8.03 -4.40
C LYS A 41 -3.61 8.85 -3.39
N LEU A 42 -2.35 9.10 -3.76
CA LEU A 42 -1.41 9.93 -3.00
C LEU A 42 -1.00 11.13 -3.85
N PRO A 43 -0.86 12.32 -3.26
CA PRO A 43 -0.36 13.48 -3.99
C PRO A 43 1.14 13.35 -4.27
N LEU A 44 1.58 13.91 -5.40
CA LEU A 44 2.99 13.89 -5.80
C LEU A 44 3.90 14.68 -4.86
N THR A 45 3.33 15.57 -4.04
CA THR A 45 4.05 16.35 -3.02
C THR A 45 4.70 15.49 -1.94
N LEU A 46 4.32 14.21 -1.80
CA LEU A 46 4.95 13.27 -0.88
C LEU A 46 6.28 12.69 -1.38
N ILE A 47 6.68 12.98 -2.62
CA ILE A 47 7.94 12.51 -3.19
C ILE A 47 9.11 13.30 -2.59
N ASP A 48 10.07 12.57 -2.00
CA ASP A 48 11.29 13.11 -1.40
C ASP A 48 12.53 12.49 -2.05
N GLU A 49 13.20 13.27 -2.89
CA GLU A 49 14.41 12.85 -3.62
C GLU A 49 15.58 12.48 -2.71
N GLU A 50 15.74 13.14 -1.56
CA GLU A 50 16.82 12.85 -0.62
C GLU A 50 16.58 11.52 0.11
N LYS A 51 15.32 11.20 0.38
CA LYS A 51 14.94 9.88 0.90
C LYS A 51 15.13 8.79 -0.16
N ILE A 52 14.77 9.06 -1.42
CA ILE A 52 14.93 8.12 -2.54
C ILE A 52 16.41 7.74 -2.72
N LYS A 53 17.33 8.72 -2.69
CA LYS A 53 18.78 8.48 -2.81
C LYS A 53 19.35 7.50 -1.76
N LYS A 54 18.69 7.37 -0.60
CA LYS A 54 19.10 6.49 0.50
C LYS A 54 18.36 5.14 0.50
N ALA A 55 17.32 5.00 -0.33
CA ALA A 55 16.52 3.78 -0.40
C ALA A 55 17.27 2.67 -1.16
N LYS A 56 16.96 1.42 -0.82
CA LYS A 56 17.48 0.24 -1.54
C LYS A 56 16.47 -0.17 -2.60
N LEU A 57 16.86 -0.12 -3.87
CA LEU A 57 16.09 -0.66 -4.97
C LEU A 57 16.45 -2.14 -5.18
N ILE A 58 15.47 -3.03 -5.07
CA ILE A 58 15.62 -4.46 -5.33
C ILE A 58 14.77 -4.80 -6.55
N LEU A 59 15.42 -5.15 -7.66
CA LEU A 59 14.77 -5.64 -8.87
C LEU A 59 14.63 -7.17 -8.78
N VAL A 60 13.41 -7.67 -8.93
CA VAL A 60 13.11 -9.11 -9.03
C VAL A 60 12.79 -9.41 -10.49
N THR A 61 13.48 -10.40 -11.08
CA THR A 61 13.31 -10.86 -12.47
C THR A 61 13.13 -12.37 -12.53
#